data_AF-A0A6L7YAN7-F1
#
_entry.id   AF-A0A6L7YAN7-F1
#
_cell.length_a   1.000
_cell.length_b   1.000
_cell.length_c   1.000
_cell.angle_alpha   90.00
_cell.angle_beta   90.00
_cell.angle_gamma   90.00
#
_symmetry.space_group_name_H-M   'P 1'
#
loop_
_entity.id
_entity.type
_entity.pdbx_description
1 polymer ?
#
loop_
_entity_poly.entity_id
_entity_poly.type
_entity_poly.pdbx_seq_one_letter_code
_entity_poly.pdbx_strand_id
1 'polypeptide(L)'
;MRYRTIAGTNIEVSEVGFGVWTVSAGWWGDFSDEDAVTLLRQGFDRGINFFDTADTYGNGRGETILAQAFPGADRDDIVIATKFGYDWESRIGKRREGHQEAPHRFEPDFLERALEGSLRRLGTDRIDCYQLHNARMEHLLNDDVWTFLDKAREAGKVRTVGVALGPAIGWLDEGLFAIRELPVDVVHTIYNALELDPGRMLIEAADACGKSLLVRVPHSSGMLEGNYTIDTVFDENDHPPPSPALLAGQRAQEDRAARLPDRGNARHAGAGSTALHPQRRRDRRNLPKHLRARTDRGVRGRFGVRGRGIRRRGARRGAVRRQLRPPARAGGRTARAPTGGECMTTTERPPHTYAAPAAGDDGERPSPRGVQSVKFSFYRLRDEVRAAPEAERRALADELTRLVEHSASTMLTRIYSTVGTRADTDFLVWQVHDELAPIEDWHAALLGSALAAALERPHSFLSMTMRSVYSNPLHEGIAGRDRLRQDGGVADYLFVYPMVKNREWYKLPGEERQRIMAEHIQIGHRYHEIQINTTYSYGLDDQEFVVAFEGDDPGLFLALVRELRDSESSSYTERDTPMFTCRRMDSVEKLAAHIGLVPSGSAA
;
A
#
# COMPACT_ATOMS: atom_id res chain seq x y z
N MET A 1 -33.51 10.48 5.84
CA MET A 1 -32.05 10.50 5.69
C MET A 1 -31.40 10.76 7.05
N ARG A 2 -30.19 10.24 7.32
CA ARG A 2 -29.34 10.65 8.46
C ARG A 2 -28.28 11.63 7.97
N TYR A 3 -27.89 12.56 8.82
CA TYR A 3 -26.90 13.58 8.50
C TYR A 3 -25.75 13.58 9.51
N ARG A 4 -24.56 13.98 9.05
CA ARG A 4 -23.33 14.06 9.83
C ARG A 4 -22.60 15.35 9.48
N THR A 5 -21.98 15.97 10.46
CA THR A 5 -21.17 17.18 10.23
C THR A 5 -19.76 16.81 9.79
N ILE A 6 -19.24 17.49 8.76
CA ILE A 6 -17.81 17.41 8.42
C ILE A 6 -17.00 17.97 9.60
N ALA A 7 -16.14 17.13 10.16
CA ALA A 7 -15.35 17.44 11.34
C ALA A 7 -14.55 18.74 11.16
N GLY A 8 -14.56 19.59 12.19
CA GLY A 8 -13.92 20.90 12.14
C GLY A 8 -14.75 22.01 11.46
N THR A 9 -15.97 21.71 11.00
CA THR A 9 -16.79 22.65 10.21
C THR A 9 -18.24 22.68 10.70
N ASN A 10 -19.07 23.53 10.08
CA ASN A 10 -20.52 23.56 10.27
C ASN A 10 -21.29 22.96 9.07
N ILE A 11 -20.61 22.24 8.18
CA ILE A 11 -21.22 21.67 6.98
C ILE A 11 -21.85 20.32 7.33
N GLU A 12 -23.16 20.21 7.15
CA GLU A 12 -23.91 18.98 7.38
C GLU A 12 -24.13 18.23 6.06
N VAL A 13 -23.73 16.96 6.03
CA VAL A 13 -23.83 16.07 4.85
C VAL A 13 -24.68 14.84 5.17
N SER A 14 -25.44 14.36 4.19
CA SER A 14 -26.14 13.09 4.26
C SER A 14 -25.13 11.94 4.42
N GLU A 15 -25.42 10.97 5.28
CA GLU A 15 -24.53 9.83 5.57
C GLU A 15 -24.27 8.99 4.31
N VAL A 16 -25.19 9.05 3.35
CA VAL A 16 -25.03 8.52 1.99
C VAL A 16 -24.97 9.69 1.02
N GLY A 17 -23.92 9.74 0.21
CA GLY A 17 -23.74 10.71 -0.86
C GLY A 17 -24.04 10.14 -2.25
N PHE A 18 -24.11 11.03 -3.24
CA PHE A 18 -24.24 10.64 -4.65
C PHE A 18 -22.91 10.81 -5.38
N GLY A 19 -22.33 9.71 -5.85
CA GLY A 19 -21.15 9.73 -6.72
C GLY A 19 -21.54 10.02 -8.17
N VAL A 20 -21.22 11.22 -8.65
CA VAL A 20 -21.61 11.70 -10.00
C VAL A 20 -20.87 10.96 -11.11
N TRP A 21 -19.80 10.24 -10.78
CA TRP A 21 -19.06 9.39 -11.74
C TRP A 21 -20.00 8.44 -12.50
N THR A 22 -20.99 7.88 -11.79
CA THR A 22 -22.03 6.96 -12.29
C THR A 22 -22.76 7.51 -13.51
N VAL A 23 -23.03 8.81 -13.52
CA VAL A 23 -23.85 9.50 -14.54
C VAL A 23 -23.03 10.45 -15.41
N SER A 24 -21.71 10.30 -15.45
CA SER A 24 -20.85 11.22 -16.21
C SER A 24 -19.75 10.56 -17.03
N ALA A 25 -19.23 9.40 -16.62
CA ALA A 25 -18.14 8.76 -17.36
C ALA A 25 -18.56 7.87 -18.53
N GLY A 26 -19.81 7.38 -18.58
CA GLY A 26 -20.27 6.46 -19.63
C GLY A 26 -19.68 5.05 -19.53
N TRP A 27 -19.18 4.65 -18.35
CA TRP A 27 -18.54 3.35 -18.13
C TRP A 27 -19.54 2.24 -17.80
N TRP A 28 -20.79 2.60 -17.50
CA TRP A 28 -21.85 1.68 -17.04
C TRP A 28 -22.98 1.60 -18.07
N GLY A 29 -22.62 1.71 -19.35
CA GLY A 29 -23.56 1.75 -20.48
C GLY A 29 -24.03 3.16 -20.88
N ASP A 30 -24.94 3.18 -21.85
CA ASP A 30 -25.51 4.41 -22.41
C ASP A 30 -26.68 4.92 -21.57
N PHE A 31 -26.68 6.22 -21.28
CA PHE A 31 -27.78 6.94 -20.63
C PHE A 31 -27.86 8.37 -21.17
N SER A 32 -29.05 8.95 -21.16
CA SER A 32 -29.25 10.33 -21.58
C SER A 32 -28.89 11.33 -20.47
N ASP A 33 -28.60 12.59 -20.83
CA ASP A 33 -28.42 13.66 -19.83
C ASP A 33 -29.71 13.86 -19.01
N GLU A 34 -30.88 13.60 -19.59
CA GLU A 34 -32.17 13.69 -18.90
C GLU A 34 -32.31 12.61 -17.80
N ASP A 35 -31.88 11.38 -18.07
CA ASP A 35 -31.88 10.29 -17.08
C ASP A 35 -30.94 10.62 -15.92
N ALA A 36 -29.75 11.14 -16.23
CA ALA A 36 -28.76 11.54 -15.26
C ALA A 36 -29.27 12.68 -14.34
N VAL A 37 -29.87 13.72 -14.93
CA VAL A 37 -30.51 14.81 -14.18
C VAL A 37 -31.66 14.29 -13.32
N THR A 38 -32.49 13.41 -13.86
CA THR A 38 -33.61 12.80 -13.14
C THR A 38 -33.11 12.02 -11.92
N LEU A 39 -32.05 11.22 -12.07
CA LEU A 39 -31.50 10.42 -10.99
C LEU A 39 -30.87 11.28 -9.88
N LEU A 40 -30.16 12.35 -10.24
CA LEU A 40 -29.62 13.33 -9.27
C LEU A 40 -30.74 13.99 -8.46
N ARG A 41 -31.81 14.43 -9.13
CA ARG A 41 -32.99 15.02 -8.47
C ARG A 41 -33.70 14.04 -7.55
N GLN A 42 -33.88 12.79 -7.99
CA GLN A 42 -34.48 11.76 -7.14
C GLN A 42 -33.65 11.48 -5.88
N GLY A 43 -32.32 11.51 -5.98
CA GLY A 43 -31.43 11.43 -4.81
C GLY A 43 -31.68 12.59 -3.83
N PHE A 44 -31.74 13.82 -4.36
CA PHE A 44 -32.04 15.02 -3.59
C PHE A 44 -33.42 14.97 -2.92
N ASP A 45 -34.47 14.59 -3.65
CA ASP A 45 -35.84 14.45 -3.14
C ASP A 45 -35.95 13.39 -2.01
N ARG A 46 -34.99 12.45 -1.94
CA ARG A 46 -34.87 11.44 -0.87
C ARG A 46 -33.99 11.89 0.30
N GLY A 47 -33.51 13.13 0.26
CA GLY A 47 -32.74 13.78 1.31
C GLY A 47 -31.23 13.68 1.15
N ILE A 48 -30.69 13.16 0.04
CA ILE A 48 -29.24 13.25 -0.22
C ILE A 48 -28.91 14.71 -0.51
N ASN A 49 -28.03 15.30 0.29
CA ASN A 49 -27.52 16.65 0.02
C ASN A 49 -26.06 16.66 -0.43
N PHE A 50 -25.33 15.54 -0.28
CA PHE A 50 -23.91 15.46 -0.60
C PHE A 50 -23.67 14.83 -1.97
N PHE A 51 -23.04 15.58 -2.88
CA PHE A 51 -22.74 15.16 -4.25
C PHE A 51 -21.23 15.24 -4.50
N ASP A 52 -20.60 14.10 -4.81
CA ASP A 52 -19.16 13.99 -5.09
C ASP A 52 -18.92 13.81 -6.60
N THR A 53 -18.14 14.71 -7.19
CA THR A 53 -17.78 14.73 -8.61
C THR A 53 -16.27 14.98 -8.78
N ALA A 54 -15.80 15.20 -10.01
CA ALA A 54 -14.45 15.66 -10.30
C ALA A 54 -14.43 16.39 -11.66
N ASP A 55 -13.47 17.29 -11.84
CA ASP A 55 -13.22 17.96 -13.13
C ASP A 55 -12.92 16.97 -14.27
N THR A 56 -12.31 15.82 -13.96
CA THR A 56 -12.00 14.78 -14.92
C THR A 56 -13.19 13.90 -15.32
N TYR A 57 -14.28 13.89 -14.55
CA TYR A 57 -15.41 13.00 -14.79
C TYR A 57 -16.18 13.43 -16.05
N GLY A 58 -16.06 12.60 -17.09
CA GLY A 58 -16.60 12.92 -18.42
C GLY A 58 -16.01 14.22 -18.99
N ASN A 59 -14.74 14.54 -18.72
CA ASN A 59 -14.07 15.74 -19.22
C ASN A 59 -14.83 17.04 -18.84
N GLY A 60 -15.19 17.16 -17.56
CA GLY A 60 -15.98 18.26 -17.00
C GLY A 60 -17.49 18.08 -17.05
N ARG A 61 -18.01 17.06 -17.76
CA ARG A 61 -19.46 16.77 -17.83
C ARG A 61 -20.07 16.54 -16.45
N GLY A 62 -19.37 15.86 -15.54
CA GLY A 62 -19.86 15.60 -14.18
C GLY A 62 -20.14 16.87 -13.36
N GLU A 63 -19.41 17.95 -13.60
CA GLU A 63 -19.67 19.24 -12.93
C GLU A 63 -20.83 19.97 -13.62
N THR A 64 -20.85 20.00 -14.95
CA THR A 64 -21.90 20.66 -15.73
C THR A 64 -23.28 20.03 -15.51
N ILE A 65 -23.36 18.70 -15.43
CA ILE A 65 -24.63 17.99 -15.24
C ILE A 65 -25.22 18.23 -13.85
N LEU A 66 -24.36 18.42 -12.85
CA LEU A 66 -24.79 18.76 -11.50
C LEU A 66 -25.41 20.17 -11.46
N ALA A 67 -24.81 21.13 -12.17
CA ALA A 67 -25.39 22.47 -12.32
C ALA A 67 -26.75 22.45 -13.04
N GLN A 68 -26.89 21.61 -14.08
CA GLN A 68 -28.14 21.43 -14.81
C GLN A 68 -29.22 20.71 -13.99
N ALA A 69 -28.82 19.85 -13.05
CA ALA A 69 -29.76 19.11 -12.22
C ALA A 69 -30.49 20.03 -11.23
N PHE A 70 -29.85 21.09 -10.74
CA PHE A 70 -30.40 21.92 -9.67
C PHE A 70 -30.53 23.42 -10.02
N PRO A 71 -31.20 23.78 -11.13
CA PRO A 71 -31.35 25.17 -11.52
C PRO A 71 -32.24 25.90 -10.51
N GLY A 72 -31.68 26.87 -9.79
CA GLY A 72 -32.40 27.68 -8.82
C GLY A 72 -32.71 26.99 -7.48
N ALA A 73 -32.14 25.81 -7.22
CA ALA A 73 -32.13 25.25 -5.87
C ALA A 73 -31.34 26.18 -4.94
N ASP A 74 -31.71 26.21 -3.66
CA ASP A 74 -30.90 26.93 -2.68
C ASP A 74 -29.52 26.26 -2.60
N ARG A 75 -28.47 27.04 -2.84
CA ARG A 75 -27.10 26.53 -2.85
C ARG A 75 -26.68 26.06 -1.45
N ASP A 76 -27.33 26.51 -0.39
CA ASP A 76 -27.12 26.05 0.98
C ASP A 76 -27.69 24.64 1.24
N ASP A 77 -28.66 24.18 0.45
CA ASP A 77 -29.26 22.85 0.57
C ASP A 77 -28.43 21.75 -0.11
N ILE A 78 -27.43 22.11 -0.91
CA ILE A 78 -26.62 21.20 -1.70
C ILE A 78 -25.16 21.34 -1.27
N VAL A 79 -24.51 20.22 -0.91
CA VAL A 79 -23.09 20.16 -0.57
C VAL A 79 -22.34 19.48 -1.71
N ILE A 80 -21.46 20.23 -2.37
CA ILE A 80 -20.71 19.76 -3.53
C ILE A 80 -19.26 19.52 -3.16
N ALA A 81 -18.80 18.28 -3.39
CA ALA A 81 -17.39 17.94 -3.40
C ALA A 81 -16.90 17.74 -4.85
N THR A 82 -15.83 18.41 -5.23
CA THR A 82 -15.16 18.17 -6.51
C THR A 82 -13.66 18.01 -6.30
N LYS A 83 -12.96 17.56 -7.34
CA LYS A 83 -11.53 17.20 -7.27
C LYS A 83 -10.74 17.91 -8.35
N PHE A 84 -9.44 18.05 -8.12
CA PHE A 84 -8.50 18.71 -9.02
C PHE A 84 -7.12 18.06 -9.00
N GLY A 85 -6.27 18.51 -9.94
CA GLY A 85 -4.85 18.14 -10.00
C GLY A 85 -4.49 17.37 -11.26
N TYR A 86 -5.46 16.89 -12.03
CA TYR A 86 -5.23 16.23 -13.31
C TYR A 86 -5.34 17.19 -14.49
N ASP A 87 -4.32 17.22 -15.35
CA ASP A 87 -4.33 17.91 -16.64
C ASP A 87 -5.08 17.07 -17.69
N TRP A 88 -6.39 16.91 -17.50
CA TRP A 88 -7.24 16.14 -18.40
C TRP A 88 -7.43 16.83 -19.76
N GLU A 89 -7.34 18.17 -19.81
CA GLU A 89 -7.45 18.96 -21.04
C GLU A 89 -6.35 18.60 -22.03
N SER A 90 -5.13 18.32 -21.56
CA SER A 90 -4.00 17.85 -22.39
C SER A 90 -4.27 16.55 -23.16
N ARG A 91 -5.37 15.84 -22.83
CA ARG A 91 -5.78 14.57 -23.44
C ARG A 91 -6.99 14.67 -24.36
N ILE A 92 -7.64 15.83 -24.44
CA ILE A 92 -8.75 16.02 -25.38
C ILE A 92 -8.26 15.75 -26.81
N GLY A 93 -8.96 14.86 -27.53
CA GLY A 93 -8.63 14.50 -28.91
C GLY A 93 -7.48 13.50 -29.07
N LYS A 94 -6.89 12.97 -27.99
CA LYS A 94 -5.88 11.89 -28.05
C LYS A 94 -6.55 10.53 -27.83
N ARG A 95 -6.13 9.51 -28.59
CA ARG A 95 -6.61 8.12 -28.40
C ARG A 95 -6.16 7.62 -27.02
N ARG A 96 -7.10 7.15 -26.19
CA ARG A 96 -6.77 6.48 -24.92
C ARG A 96 -6.19 5.10 -25.23
N GLU A 97 -4.97 4.84 -24.79
CA GLU A 97 -4.41 3.49 -24.70
C GLU A 97 -4.54 3.00 -23.26
N GLY A 98 -5.52 2.13 -23.00
CA GLY A 98 -5.75 1.52 -21.69
C GLY A 98 -6.15 2.48 -20.55
N HIS A 99 -5.96 2.03 -19.31
CA HIS A 99 -6.34 2.71 -18.06
C HIS A 99 -5.29 3.72 -17.57
N GLN A 100 -4.73 4.56 -18.45
CA GLN A 100 -3.70 5.53 -18.04
C GLN A 100 -4.33 6.77 -17.38
N GLU A 101 -3.86 7.15 -16.19
CA GLU A 101 -4.21 8.41 -15.51
C GLU A 101 -3.69 9.64 -16.25
N ALA A 102 -4.42 10.76 -16.22
CA ALA A 102 -3.92 12.03 -16.76
C ALA A 102 -2.66 12.50 -16.00
N PRO A 103 -1.77 13.28 -16.62
CA PRO A 103 -0.65 13.86 -15.88
C PRO A 103 -1.16 14.73 -14.72
N HIS A 104 -0.50 14.64 -13.58
CA HIS A 104 -0.74 15.56 -12.48
C HIS A 104 -0.03 16.90 -12.71
N ARG A 105 -0.71 18.00 -12.43
CA ARG A 105 -0.16 19.37 -12.47
C ARG A 105 -0.61 20.15 -11.24
N PHE A 106 0.36 20.79 -10.59
CA PHE A 106 0.17 21.55 -9.35
C PHE A 106 0.91 22.89 -9.37
N GLU A 107 1.31 23.38 -10.54
CA GLU A 107 1.86 24.74 -10.63
C GLU A 107 0.76 25.78 -10.32
N PRO A 108 1.08 26.91 -9.65
CA PRO A 108 0.08 27.88 -9.19
C PRO A 108 -0.91 28.33 -10.26
N ASP A 109 -0.44 28.66 -11.47
CA ASP A 109 -1.32 29.09 -12.56
C ASP A 109 -2.28 27.97 -13.01
N PHE A 110 -1.87 26.70 -12.92
CA PHE A 110 -2.74 25.57 -13.23
C PHE A 110 -3.81 25.39 -12.16
N LEU A 111 -3.43 25.48 -10.89
CA LEU A 111 -4.34 25.36 -9.75
C LEU A 111 -5.46 26.41 -9.80
N GLU A 112 -5.10 27.67 -10.08
CA GLU A 112 -6.06 28.75 -10.27
C GLU A 112 -7.00 28.46 -11.44
N ARG A 113 -6.48 28.05 -12.60
CA ARG A 113 -7.30 27.70 -13.76
C ARG A 113 -8.26 26.54 -13.49
N ALA A 114 -7.81 25.51 -12.77
CA ALA A 114 -8.61 24.34 -12.42
C ALA A 114 -9.79 24.74 -11.53
N LEU A 115 -9.54 25.49 -10.45
CA LEU A 115 -10.59 25.97 -9.54
C LEU A 115 -11.62 26.86 -10.25
N GLU A 116 -11.14 27.85 -11.01
CA GLU A 116 -12.03 28.72 -11.79
C GLU A 116 -12.82 27.94 -12.84
N GLY A 117 -12.23 26.90 -13.43
CA GLY A 117 -12.91 25.97 -14.34
C GLY A 117 -14.06 25.23 -13.66
N SER A 118 -13.81 24.65 -12.50
CA SER A 118 -14.83 23.94 -11.72
C SER A 118 -15.97 24.87 -11.29
N LEU A 119 -15.66 26.06 -10.75
CA LEU A 119 -16.68 27.05 -10.37
C LEU A 119 -17.59 27.45 -11.55
N ARG A 120 -17.00 27.68 -12.73
CA ARG A 120 -17.77 27.99 -13.94
C ARG A 120 -18.66 26.82 -14.38
N ARG A 121 -18.14 25.60 -14.42
CA ARG A 121 -18.91 24.41 -14.84
C ARG A 121 -20.03 24.06 -13.87
N LEU A 122 -19.77 24.20 -12.57
CA LEU A 122 -20.75 24.01 -11.50
C LEU A 122 -21.76 25.17 -11.40
N GLY A 123 -21.51 26.32 -12.06
CA GLY A 123 -22.39 27.48 -12.01
C GLY A 123 -22.53 28.09 -10.62
N THR A 124 -21.46 28.04 -9.81
CA THR A 124 -21.45 28.45 -8.39
C THR A 124 -20.22 29.31 -8.11
N ASP A 125 -20.28 30.14 -7.07
CA ASP A 125 -19.16 30.95 -6.58
C ASP A 125 -18.31 30.23 -5.52
N ARG A 126 -18.82 29.10 -5.00
CA ARG A 126 -18.15 28.28 -3.98
C ARG A 126 -18.24 26.76 -4.22
N ILE A 127 -17.21 26.06 -3.72
CA ILE A 127 -17.13 24.60 -3.56
C ILE A 127 -17.12 24.27 -2.07
N ASP A 128 -17.94 23.30 -1.63
CA ASP A 128 -18.02 22.97 -0.21
C ASP A 128 -16.83 22.12 0.24
N CYS A 129 -16.39 21.16 -0.59
CA CYS A 129 -15.20 20.35 -0.36
C CYS A 129 -14.36 20.23 -1.64
N TYR A 130 -13.15 20.80 -1.65
CA TYR A 130 -12.25 20.73 -2.80
C TYR A 130 -11.10 19.77 -2.50
N GLN A 131 -11.00 18.70 -3.31
CA GLN A 131 -10.15 17.56 -3.00
C GLN A 131 -8.99 17.40 -3.98
N LEU A 132 -7.78 17.13 -3.50
CA LEU A 132 -6.70 16.70 -4.39
C LEU A 132 -7.01 15.29 -4.91
N HIS A 133 -7.01 15.10 -6.23
CA HIS A 133 -7.41 13.86 -6.87
C HIS A 133 -6.22 12.89 -7.00
N ASN A 134 -6.30 11.73 -6.35
CA ASN A 134 -5.26 10.68 -6.39
C ASN A 134 -3.87 11.26 -6.03
N ALA A 135 -3.84 12.04 -4.94
CA ALA A 135 -2.67 12.81 -4.56
C ALA A 135 -1.55 11.92 -4.01
N ARG A 136 -0.36 12.00 -4.64
CA ARG A 136 0.89 11.35 -4.20
C ARG A 136 1.56 12.16 -3.11
N MET A 137 2.43 11.52 -2.34
CA MET A 137 3.19 12.18 -1.28
C MET A 137 3.91 13.44 -1.78
N GLU A 138 4.47 13.43 -2.99
CA GLU A 138 5.11 14.61 -3.58
C GLU A 138 4.16 15.82 -3.76
N HIS A 139 2.87 15.58 -4.03
CA HIS A 139 1.86 16.65 -4.12
C HIS A 139 1.46 17.15 -2.73
N LEU A 140 1.40 16.24 -1.75
CA LEU A 140 1.09 16.57 -0.36
C LEU A 140 2.21 17.36 0.33
N LEU A 141 3.46 17.17 -0.11
CA LEU A 141 4.63 17.91 0.37
C LEU A 141 4.86 19.24 -0.37
N ASN A 142 4.00 19.58 -1.34
CA ASN A 142 4.15 20.79 -2.12
C ASN A 142 3.46 21.98 -1.43
N ASP A 143 4.26 22.86 -0.81
CA ASP A 143 3.80 24.08 -0.13
C ASP A 143 2.98 25.03 -1.01
N ASP A 144 3.22 25.04 -2.34
CA ASP A 144 2.46 25.89 -3.26
C ASP A 144 0.99 25.46 -3.32
N VAL A 145 0.71 24.15 -3.18
CA VAL A 145 -0.66 23.62 -3.16
C VAL A 145 -1.42 24.11 -1.94
N TRP A 146 -0.80 24.03 -0.76
CA TRP A 146 -1.41 24.48 0.49
C TRP A 146 -1.57 25.99 0.52
N THR A 147 -0.56 26.74 0.05
CA THR A 147 -0.65 28.20 -0.11
C THR A 147 -1.80 28.60 -1.02
N PHE A 148 -2.02 27.86 -2.11
CA PHE A 148 -3.15 28.08 -3.01
C PHE A 148 -4.50 27.79 -2.33
N LEU A 149 -4.61 26.65 -1.62
CA LEU A 149 -5.85 26.26 -0.95
C LEU A 149 -6.22 27.21 0.19
N ASP A 150 -5.25 27.70 0.94
CA ASP A 150 -5.46 28.73 1.97
C ASP A 150 -6.03 30.02 1.36
N LYS A 151 -5.45 30.50 0.25
CA LYS A 151 -5.98 31.66 -0.49
C LYS A 151 -7.39 31.42 -1.03
N ALA A 152 -7.67 30.22 -1.56
CA ALA A 152 -8.99 29.86 -2.06
C ALA A 152 -10.04 29.84 -0.93
N ARG A 153 -9.64 29.40 0.27
CA ARG A 153 -10.48 29.40 1.47
C ARG A 153 -10.72 30.81 2.01
N GLU A 154 -9.67 31.63 2.09
CA GLU A 154 -9.76 33.05 2.47
C GLU A 154 -10.65 33.85 1.51
N ALA A 155 -10.61 33.53 0.21
CA ALA A 155 -11.46 34.13 -0.80
C ALA A 155 -12.91 33.62 -0.78
N GLY A 156 -13.26 32.65 0.07
CA GLY A 156 -14.59 32.06 0.17
C GLY A 156 -14.98 31.13 -0.98
N LYS A 157 -14.06 30.83 -1.90
CA LYS A 157 -14.31 29.96 -3.07
C LYS A 157 -14.32 28.48 -2.70
N VAL A 158 -13.61 28.11 -1.63
CA VAL A 158 -13.57 26.76 -1.09
C VAL A 158 -13.91 26.84 0.39
N ARG A 159 -14.79 25.97 0.89
CA ARG A 159 -15.13 25.95 2.32
C ARG A 159 -14.27 24.95 3.11
N THR A 160 -14.04 23.77 2.52
CA THR A 160 -13.27 22.68 3.13
C THR A 160 -12.33 22.05 2.13
N VAL A 161 -11.24 21.49 2.62
CA VAL A 161 -10.20 20.86 1.81
C VAL A 161 -10.17 19.36 2.09
N GLY A 162 -9.98 18.56 1.06
CA GLY A 162 -9.79 17.12 1.24
C GLY A 162 -8.71 16.52 0.35
N VAL A 163 -8.46 15.24 0.57
CA VAL A 163 -7.55 14.42 -0.26
C VAL A 163 -8.27 13.15 -0.64
N ALA A 164 -8.40 12.89 -1.94
CA ALA A 164 -8.93 11.64 -2.48
C ALA A 164 -7.80 10.71 -2.86
N LEU A 165 -7.71 9.58 -2.16
CA LEU A 165 -6.68 8.55 -2.33
C LEU A 165 -7.05 7.58 -3.46
N GLY A 166 -6.08 7.17 -4.27
CA GLY A 166 -6.30 6.27 -5.41
C GLY A 166 -5.29 6.45 -6.54
N PRO A 167 -5.47 5.76 -7.69
CA PRO A 167 -6.70 5.06 -8.06
C PRO A 167 -6.86 3.67 -7.45
N ALA A 168 -5.76 3.00 -7.11
CA ALA A 168 -5.74 1.65 -6.50
C ALA A 168 -5.58 1.69 -4.97
N ILE A 169 -5.55 0.51 -4.34
CA ILE A 169 -5.23 0.33 -2.90
C ILE A 169 -3.72 0.60 -2.68
N GLY A 170 -3.33 1.03 -1.47
CA GLY A 170 -1.92 1.19 -1.08
C GLY A 170 -1.50 2.58 -0.61
N TRP A 171 -2.44 3.54 -0.53
CA TRP A 171 -2.18 4.94 -0.18
C TRP A 171 -2.25 5.21 1.33
N LEU A 172 -1.75 4.26 2.14
CA LEU A 172 -1.81 4.36 3.60
C LEU A 172 -1.02 5.58 4.08
N ASP A 173 0.19 5.76 3.57
CA ASP A 173 1.09 6.82 4.03
C ASP A 173 0.58 8.20 3.62
N GLU A 174 0.14 8.38 2.38
CA GLU A 174 -0.52 9.62 1.93
C GLU A 174 -1.75 9.93 2.78
N GLY A 175 -2.56 8.91 3.08
CA GLY A 175 -3.74 9.05 3.93
C GLY A 175 -3.39 9.45 5.36
N LEU A 176 -2.43 8.76 5.99
CA LEU A 176 -2.00 9.07 7.36
C LEU A 176 -1.33 10.43 7.45
N PHE A 177 -0.47 10.79 6.49
CA PHE A 177 0.17 12.10 6.41
C PHE A 177 -0.85 13.21 6.25
N ALA A 178 -1.82 13.04 5.34
CA ALA A 178 -2.93 13.97 5.17
C ALA A 178 -3.72 14.16 6.48
N ILE A 179 -4.09 13.08 7.16
CA ILE A 179 -4.87 13.13 8.41
C ILE A 179 -4.10 13.82 9.55
N ARG A 180 -2.81 13.51 9.70
CA ARG A 180 -2.01 13.88 10.89
C ARG A 180 -1.33 15.24 10.76
N GLU A 181 -0.81 15.53 9.57
CA GLU A 181 0.14 16.64 9.38
C GLU A 181 -0.45 17.81 8.58
N LEU A 182 -1.52 17.58 7.80
CA LEU A 182 -2.01 18.56 6.85
C LEU A 182 -3.32 19.24 7.30
N PRO A 183 -3.57 20.49 6.82
CA PRO A 183 -4.79 21.23 7.14
C PRO A 183 -5.99 20.77 6.30
N VAL A 184 -6.22 19.45 6.21
CA VAL A 184 -7.35 18.85 5.50
C VAL A 184 -8.50 18.55 6.46
N ASP A 185 -9.73 18.62 5.98
CA ASP A 185 -10.95 18.33 6.76
C ASP A 185 -11.46 16.90 6.49
N VAL A 186 -11.24 16.42 5.26
CA VAL A 186 -11.77 15.14 4.77
C VAL A 186 -10.68 14.33 4.05
N VAL A 187 -10.60 13.03 4.35
CA VAL A 187 -9.84 12.07 3.53
C VAL A 187 -10.81 11.08 2.89
N HIS A 188 -10.66 10.88 1.59
CA HIS A 188 -11.54 10.05 0.78
C HIS A 188 -10.79 8.79 0.34
N THR A 189 -11.26 7.61 0.73
CA THR A 189 -10.54 6.33 0.58
C THR A 189 -11.47 5.17 0.20
N ILE A 190 -10.90 4.09 -0.32
CA ILE A 190 -11.61 2.82 -0.55
C ILE A 190 -11.75 2.08 0.78
N TYR A 191 -12.96 1.64 1.09
CA TYR A 191 -13.23 0.77 2.24
C TYR A 191 -14.52 -0.02 2.04
N ASN A 192 -14.45 -1.35 2.12
CA ASN A 192 -15.61 -2.22 2.03
C ASN A 192 -15.36 -3.56 2.75
N ALA A 193 -16.36 -4.45 2.77
CA ALA A 193 -16.27 -5.71 3.49
C ALA A 193 -15.21 -6.69 2.95
N LEU A 194 -14.74 -6.49 1.72
CA LEU A 194 -13.69 -7.28 1.07
C LEU A 194 -12.32 -6.61 1.19
N GLU A 195 -12.30 -5.27 1.24
CA GLU A 195 -11.11 -4.43 1.23
C GLU A 195 -11.10 -3.54 2.48
N LEU A 196 -10.62 -4.13 3.57
CA LEU A 196 -10.63 -3.49 4.89
C LEU A 196 -9.37 -2.66 5.16
N ASP A 197 -8.25 -3.00 4.52
CA ASP A 197 -6.98 -2.27 4.66
C ASP A 197 -6.67 -1.52 3.35
N PRO A 198 -6.12 -0.28 3.41
CA PRO A 198 -5.69 0.44 4.61
C PRO A 198 -6.82 1.15 5.39
N GLY A 199 -8.08 1.07 4.94
CA GLY A 199 -9.19 1.87 5.47
C GLY A 199 -9.38 1.78 6.99
N ARG A 200 -9.15 0.62 7.62
CA ARG A 200 -9.18 0.48 9.10
C ARG A 200 -8.24 1.46 9.81
N MET A 201 -7.01 1.56 9.34
CA MET A 201 -5.99 2.42 9.95
C MET A 201 -6.30 3.90 9.72
N LEU A 202 -6.86 4.23 8.55
CA LEU A 202 -7.31 5.58 8.25
C LEU A 202 -8.51 5.99 9.13
N ILE A 203 -9.44 5.06 9.40
CA ILE A 203 -10.57 5.29 10.33
C ILE A 203 -10.07 5.60 11.74
N GLU A 204 -9.14 4.79 12.25
CA GLU A 204 -8.57 5.04 13.58
C GLU A 204 -7.82 6.38 13.65
N ALA A 205 -7.04 6.71 12.62
CA ALA A 205 -6.32 7.98 12.56
C ALA A 205 -7.28 9.18 12.47
N ALA A 206 -8.33 9.09 11.64
CA ALA A 206 -9.31 10.15 11.48
C ALA A 206 -10.08 10.40 12.78
N ASP A 207 -10.49 9.35 13.50
CA ASP A 207 -11.12 9.46 14.81
C ASP A 207 -10.18 10.14 15.83
N ALA A 208 -8.90 9.77 15.84
CA ALA A 208 -7.90 10.33 16.75
C ALA A 208 -7.58 11.81 16.47
N CYS A 209 -7.53 12.20 15.20
CA CYS A 209 -7.19 13.56 14.75
C CYS A 209 -8.42 14.46 14.56
N GLY A 210 -9.64 13.95 14.78
CA GLY A 210 -10.88 14.70 14.58
C GLY A 210 -11.09 15.10 13.12
N LYS A 211 -10.81 14.19 12.18
CA LYS A 211 -11.00 14.37 10.73
C LYS A 211 -12.18 13.53 10.23
N SER A 212 -12.76 13.89 9.09
CA SER A 212 -13.81 13.11 8.46
C SER A 212 -13.28 12.16 7.39
N LEU A 213 -13.96 11.04 7.19
CA LEU A 213 -13.68 10.12 6.10
C LEU A 213 -14.84 10.03 5.11
N LEU A 214 -14.50 10.02 3.84
CA LEU A 214 -15.37 9.67 2.73
C LEU A 214 -14.99 8.28 2.22
N VAL A 215 -15.95 7.36 2.20
CA VAL A 215 -15.74 6.01 1.70
C VAL A 215 -16.24 5.91 0.27
N ARG A 216 -15.38 5.46 -0.65
CA ARG A 216 -15.77 5.04 -2.00
C ARG A 216 -15.66 3.54 -2.18
N VAL A 217 -16.30 3.05 -3.23
CA VAL A 217 -16.37 1.63 -3.59
C VAL A 217 -16.93 0.78 -2.43
N PRO A 218 -18.02 1.21 -1.73
CA PRO A 218 -18.56 0.46 -0.60
C PRO A 218 -19.13 -0.91 -1.01
N HIS A 219 -19.50 -1.07 -2.28
CA HIS A 219 -20.10 -2.30 -2.82
C HIS A 219 -19.13 -3.16 -3.65
N SER A 220 -17.83 -2.81 -3.70
CA SER A 220 -16.83 -3.54 -4.49
C SER A 220 -17.30 -3.82 -5.93
N SER A 221 -17.61 -2.75 -6.67
CA SER A 221 -18.10 -2.82 -8.06
C SER A 221 -19.30 -3.77 -8.27
N GLY A 222 -20.23 -3.80 -7.32
CA GLY A 222 -21.44 -4.62 -7.36
C GLY A 222 -21.32 -6.01 -6.71
N MET A 223 -20.10 -6.45 -6.34
CA MET A 223 -19.89 -7.76 -5.72
C MET A 223 -20.69 -7.91 -4.41
N LEU A 224 -20.80 -6.85 -3.62
CA LEU A 224 -21.49 -6.89 -2.33
C LEU A 224 -23.01 -6.66 -2.42
N GLU A 225 -23.58 -6.63 -3.63
CA GLU A 225 -25.01 -6.41 -3.85
C GLU A 225 -25.82 -7.71 -3.96
N GLY A 226 -25.13 -8.85 -4.17
CA GLY A 226 -25.75 -10.16 -4.32
C GLY A 226 -26.25 -10.47 -5.74
N ASN A 227 -25.78 -9.73 -6.75
CA ASN A 227 -26.23 -9.85 -8.14
C ASN A 227 -25.32 -10.70 -9.02
N TYR A 228 -24.12 -11.05 -8.56
CA TYR A 228 -23.15 -11.85 -9.33
C TYR A 228 -23.13 -13.31 -8.91
N THR A 229 -22.88 -14.18 -9.89
CA THR A 229 -22.64 -15.60 -9.71
C THR A 229 -21.29 -15.96 -10.34
N ILE A 230 -20.80 -17.17 -10.10
CA ILE A 230 -19.55 -17.64 -10.74
C ILE A 230 -19.65 -17.70 -12.27
N ASP A 231 -20.87 -17.77 -12.79
CA ASP A 231 -21.17 -17.83 -14.23
C ASP A 231 -21.42 -16.43 -14.84
N THR A 232 -21.32 -15.36 -14.05
CA THR A 232 -21.52 -13.99 -14.55
C THR A 232 -20.39 -13.61 -15.51
N VAL A 233 -20.79 -13.20 -16.73
CA VAL A 233 -19.89 -12.70 -17.78
C VAL A 233 -20.15 -11.22 -17.97
N PHE A 234 -19.07 -10.43 -18.12
CA PHE A 234 -19.12 -8.99 -18.36
C PHE A 234 -18.84 -8.69 -19.83
N ASP A 235 -19.48 -7.65 -20.36
CA ASP A 235 -19.22 -7.18 -21.72
C ASP A 235 -17.80 -6.59 -21.83
N GLU A 236 -17.21 -6.62 -23.02
CA GLU A 236 -15.82 -6.18 -23.28
C GLU A 236 -15.54 -4.72 -22.88
N ASN A 237 -16.58 -3.89 -22.80
CA ASN A 237 -16.47 -2.45 -22.48
C ASN A 237 -16.90 -2.10 -21.06
N ASP A 238 -17.36 -3.07 -20.27
CA ASP A 238 -17.78 -2.83 -18.89
C ASP A 238 -16.57 -2.72 -17.95
N HIS A 239 -16.68 -1.94 -16.89
CA HIS A 239 -15.61 -1.90 -15.89
C HIS A 239 -15.61 -3.23 -15.12
N PRO A 240 -14.56 -4.06 -15.23
CA PRO A 240 -14.56 -5.36 -14.58
C PRO A 240 -14.48 -5.20 -13.05
N PRO A 241 -15.09 -6.10 -12.26
CA PRO A 241 -14.83 -6.19 -10.82
C PRO A 241 -13.38 -6.65 -10.57
N PRO A 242 -12.83 -6.42 -9.37
CA PRO A 242 -11.50 -6.91 -9.02
C PRO A 242 -11.46 -8.47 -9.06
N SER A 243 -10.39 -9.01 -9.68
CA SER A 243 -9.99 -10.43 -9.88
C SER A 243 -10.96 -11.58 -9.53
N PRO A 244 -11.07 -12.64 -10.36
CA PRO A 244 -11.78 -13.89 -10.04
C PRO A 244 -11.39 -14.56 -8.70
N ALA A 245 -10.21 -14.26 -8.15
CA ALA A 245 -9.79 -14.72 -6.83
C ALA A 245 -10.68 -14.16 -5.68
N LEU A 246 -11.28 -12.98 -5.87
CA LEU A 246 -12.24 -12.40 -4.91
C LEU A 246 -13.62 -13.08 -4.97
N LEU A 247 -14.06 -13.60 -6.13
CA LEU A 247 -15.27 -14.43 -6.24
C LEU A 247 -15.15 -15.71 -5.40
N ALA A 248 -13.95 -16.29 -5.31
CA ALA A 248 -13.69 -17.43 -4.43
C ALA A 248 -13.72 -17.05 -2.93
N GLY A 249 -13.27 -15.83 -2.58
CA GLY A 249 -13.36 -15.28 -1.22
C GLY A 249 -14.79 -15.00 -0.76
N GLN A 250 -15.70 -14.73 -1.71
CA GLN A 250 -17.13 -14.47 -1.46
C GLN A 250 -17.84 -15.69 -0.85
N ARG A 251 -17.53 -16.91 -1.31
CA ARG A 251 -18.01 -18.16 -0.71
C ARG A 251 -17.65 -18.27 0.77
N ALA A 252 -16.43 -17.86 1.14
CA ALA A 252 -15.96 -17.93 2.53
C ALA A 252 -16.66 -16.90 3.44
N GLN A 253 -17.15 -15.78 2.90
CA GLN A 253 -17.95 -14.80 3.64
C GLN A 253 -19.43 -15.13 3.67
N GLU A 254 -20.03 -15.62 2.58
CA GLU A 254 -21.41 -16.09 2.52
C GLU A 254 -21.63 -17.32 3.43
N ASP A 255 -20.69 -18.27 3.45
CA ASP A 255 -20.70 -19.38 4.41
C ASP A 255 -20.52 -18.92 5.87
N ARG A 256 -19.88 -17.77 6.09
CA ARG A 256 -19.73 -17.17 7.43
C ARG A 256 -20.99 -16.44 7.87
N ALA A 257 -21.67 -15.77 6.94
CA ALA A 257 -22.97 -15.12 7.16
C ALA A 257 -24.09 -16.14 7.39
N ALA A 258 -24.07 -17.27 6.68
CA ALA A 258 -25.00 -18.38 6.86
C ALA A 258 -24.85 -19.13 8.21
N ARG A 259 -23.72 -18.95 8.92
CA ARG A 259 -23.42 -19.58 10.23
C ARG A 259 -23.74 -18.69 11.44
N LEU A 260 -24.25 -17.48 11.24
CA LEU A 260 -24.74 -16.64 12.33
C LEU A 260 -26.13 -17.13 12.76
N PRO A 261 -26.38 -17.33 14.07
CA PRO A 261 -27.68 -17.80 14.53
C PRO A 261 -28.76 -16.75 14.23
N ASP A 262 -29.86 -17.23 13.66
CA ASP A 262 -31.06 -16.49 13.27
C ASP A 262 -31.49 -15.53 14.39
N ARG A 263 -31.33 -14.23 14.12
CA ARG A 263 -31.93 -13.16 14.92
C ARG A 263 -32.94 -12.43 14.06
N GLY A 264 -34.11 -13.04 13.92
CA GLY A 264 -35.38 -12.33 13.94
C GLY A 264 -35.67 -11.51 12.69
N ASN A 265 -36.26 -12.19 11.71
CA ASN A 265 -37.21 -11.71 10.71
C ASN A 265 -37.69 -10.24 10.88
N ALA A 266 -37.08 -9.32 10.13
CA ALA A 266 -37.67 -8.04 9.74
C ALA A 266 -37.55 -7.92 8.21
N ARG A 267 -38.70 -7.77 7.57
CA ARG A 267 -38.95 -7.96 6.14
C ARG A 267 -38.26 -6.88 5.27
N HIS A 268 -37.74 -7.35 4.12
CA HIS A 268 -37.37 -6.60 2.92
C HIS A 268 -36.56 -5.31 3.11
N ALA A 269 -35.26 -5.46 3.34
CA ALA A 269 -34.25 -4.52 2.85
C ALA A 269 -33.16 -5.34 2.15
N GLY A 270 -32.81 -5.00 0.90
CA GLY A 270 -31.82 -5.73 0.12
C GLY A 270 -30.45 -5.81 0.81
N ALA A 271 -29.67 -6.83 0.45
CA ALA A 271 -28.36 -7.15 1.02
C ALA A 271 -27.37 -5.96 1.09
N GLY A 272 -27.54 -4.95 0.23
CA GLY A 272 -26.74 -3.71 0.23
C GLY A 272 -26.87 -2.84 1.49
N SER A 273 -27.93 -2.97 2.30
CA SER A 273 -28.07 -2.15 3.53
C SER A 273 -27.20 -2.63 4.70
N THR A 274 -26.82 -3.92 4.71
CA THR A 274 -26.06 -4.56 5.79
C THR A 274 -24.55 -4.29 5.71
N ALA A 275 -24.01 -3.98 4.53
CA ALA A 275 -22.59 -3.70 4.34
C ALA A 275 -22.13 -2.36 4.96
N LEU A 276 -23.06 -1.48 5.32
CA LEU A 276 -22.78 -0.12 5.82
C LEU A 276 -22.59 -0.02 7.35
N HIS A 277 -22.63 -1.14 8.10
CA HIS A 277 -22.63 -1.07 9.57
C HIS A 277 -21.70 -2.08 10.27
N PRO A 278 -20.52 -1.63 10.75
CA PRO A 278 -19.80 -2.31 11.81
C PRO A 278 -19.68 -1.39 13.03
N GLN A 279 -20.72 -1.32 13.88
CA GLN A 279 -20.58 -0.73 15.23
C GLN A 279 -20.84 -1.79 16.30
N ARG A 280 -19.74 -2.34 16.85
CA ARG A 280 -19.77 -2.95 18.19
C ARG A 280 -19.82 -1.83 19.23
N ARG A 281 -21.02 -1.53 19.74
CA ARG A 281 -21.18 -0.76 20.97
C ARG A 281 -20.57 -1.54 22.14
N ARG A 282 -19.50 -1.02 22.75
CA ARG A 282 -19.11 -1.40 24.12
C ARG A 282 -20.09 -0.72 25.08
N ASP A 283 -21.02 -1.50 25.61
CA ASP A 283 -21.94 -1.07 26.66
C ASP A 283 -21.13 -0.81 27.95
N ARG A 284 -20.99 0.47 28.34
CA ARG A 284 -20.28 0.93 29.56
C ARG A 284 -21.15 0.74 30.81
N ARG A 285 -21.72 -0.44 30.99
CA ARG A 285 -22.47 -0.83 32.19
C ARG A 285 -21.99 -2.17 32.70
N ASN A 286 -20.76 -2.20 33.21
CA ASN A 286 -20.27 -3.09 34.27
C ASN A 286 -18.76 -2.87 34.45
N LEU A 287 -18.39 -2.00 35.38
CA LEU A 287 -17.01 -1.88 35.89
C LEU A 287 -17.08 -1.92 37.43
N PRO A 288 -16.22 -2.72 38.11
CA PRO A 288 -16.26 -2.89 39.57
C PRO A 288 -15.94 -1.61 40.37
N LYS A 289 -16.53 -1.52 41.58
CA LYS A 289 -16.63 -0.33 42.45
C LYS A 289 -15.34 0.20 43.09
N HIS A 290 -14.13 -0.24 42.74
CA HIS A 290 -12.91 0.09 43.50
C HIS A 290 -11.99 1.17 42.89
N LEU A 291 -12.39 1.86 41.82
CA LEU A 291 -11.58 2.91 41.17
C LEU A 291 -12.24 4.29 41.15
N ARG A 292 -12.95 4.66 42.23
CA ARG A 292 -13.39 6.04 42.47
C ARG A 292 -12.83 6.57 43.79
N ALA A 293 -11.70 7.25 43.74
CA ALA A 293 -11.36 8.30 44.71
C ALA A 293 -10.15 9.14 44.26
N ARG A 294 -10.38 10.47 44.22
CA ARG A 294 -9.41 11.57 44.44
C ARG A 294 -8.36 11.77 43.32
N THR A 295 -8.17 12.95 42.73
CA THR A 295 -8.25 14.31 43.31
C THR A 295 -8.63 15.36 42.25
N ASP A 296 -9.68 16.12 42.54
CA ASP A 296 -9.73 17.56 42.22
C ASP A 296 -8.60 18.28 42.97
N ARG A 297 -7.77 19.02 42.26
CA ARG A 297 -7.11 20.24 42.75
C ARG A 297 -6.70 21.09 41.56
N GLY A 298 -7.44 22.17 41.35
CA GLY A 298 -7.05 23.23 40.44
C GLY A 298 -5.77 23.93 40.91
N VAL A 299 -4.94 24.31 39.95
CA VAL A 299 -3.96 25.38 40.11
C VAL A 299 -4.10 26.31 38.91
N ARG A 300 -4.57 27.52 39.20
CA ARG A 300 -4.44 28.69 38.34
C ARG A 300 -2.95 29.06 38.27
N GLY A 301 -2.41 29.20 37.07
CA GLY A 301 -1.08 29.75 36.83
C GLY A 301 -1.10 30.70 35.64
N ARG A 302 -1.21 32.01 35.93
CA ARG A 302 -1.00 33.10 34.99
C ARG A 302 0.44 33.06 34.46
N PHE A 303 0.63 33.18 33.15
CA PHE A 303 1.74 33.99 32.61
C PHE A 303 1.29 34.65 31.31
N GLY A 304 1.24 35.98 31.34
CA GLY A 304 1.04 36.83 30.20
C GLY A 304 2.34 37.51 29.80
N VAL A 305 2.45 37.70 28.48
CA VAL A 305 3.11 38.80 27.76
C VAL A 305 4.64 38.86 27.79
N ARG A 306 5.25 38.70 26.61
CA ARG A 306 5.97 39.79 25.90
C ARG A 306 6.34 39.40 24.48
N GLY A 307 5.69 40.06 23.52
CA GLY A 307 6.14 40.09 22.13
C GLY A 307 7.41 40.93 21.97
N ARG A 308 8.20 40.59 20.96
CA ARG A 308 9.10 41.52 20.28
C ARG A 308 9.00 41.27 18.79
N GLY A 309 8.48 42.25 18.07
CA GLY A 309 8.59 42.33 16.63
C GLY A 309 9.99 42.76 16.21
N ILE A 310 10.41 42.33 15.02
CA ILE A 310 11.53 42.91 14.29
C ILE A 310 11.01 43.29 12.91
N ARG A 311 11.03 44.59 12.61
CA ARG A 311 10.79 45.17 11.28
C ARG A 311 12.13 45.39 10.55
N ARG A 312 12.15 44.95 9.29
CA ARG A 312 12.73 45.54 8.06
C ARG A 312 14.14 46.19 8.05
N ARG A 313 14.98 45.68 7.15
CA ARG A 313 15.76 46.41 6.11
C ARG A 313 15.87 45.45 4.91
N GLY A 314 15.69 45.78 3.62
CA GLY A 314 15.83 47.03 2.90
C GLY A 314 17.17 47.07 2.15
N ALA A 315 17.28 46.44 0.97
CA ALA A 315 18.40 46.66 0.04
C ALA A 315 17.93 46.55 -1.42
N ARG A 316 18.32 47.54 -2.22
CA ARG A 316 17.94 47.76 -3.63
C ARG A 316 19.00 47.20 -4.59
N ARG A 317 18.50 46.74 -5.75
CA ARG A 317 19.01 46.85 -7.14
C ARG A 317 20.50 46.60 -7.44
N GLY A 318 20.70 45.68 -8.38
CA GLY A 318 21.82 45.67 -9.33
C GLY A 318 21.48 44.82 -10.56
N ALA A 319 21.18 45.45 -11.69
CA ALA A 319 20.91 44.79 -12.97
C ALA A 319 22.22 44.70 -13.77
N VAL A 320 22.49 43.56 -14.41
CA VAL A 320 23.51 43.43 -15.47
C VAL A 320 22.89 42.70 -16.65
N ARG A 321 23.04 43.32 -17.82
CA ARG A 321 22.48 42.96 -19.13
C ARG A 321 23.63 42.54 -20.03
N ARG A 322 23.56 41.38 -20.69
CA ARG A 322 24.35 41.01 -21.89
C ARG A 322 23.52 39.99 -22.69
N GLN A 323 22.80 40.42 -23.72
CA GLN A 323 23.18 40.46 -25.14
C GLN A 323 23.68 39.10 -25.70
N LEU A 324 22.83 38.44 -26.49
CA LEU A 324 23.24 37.63 -27.64
C LEU A 324 22.25 37.86 -28.80
N ARG A 325 22.81 38.10 -29.99
CA ARG A 325 22.14 38.31 -31.29
C ARG A 325 21.89 36.97 -32.01
N PRO A 326 20.92 36.89 -32.95
CA PRO A 326 20.62 35.73 -33.79
C PRO A 326 21.37 35.78 -35.14
N PRO A 327 21.42 34.69 -35.93
CA PRO A 327 20.58 34.58 -37.15
C PRO A 327 20.26 33.09 -37.50
N ALA A 328 19.60 32.62 -38.58
CA ALA A 328 18.88 33.13 -39.76
C ALA A 328 18.05 31.97 -40.36
N ARG A 329 17.08 32.31 -41.22
CA ARG A 329 16.27 31.41 -42.08
C ARG A 329 17.02 30.95 -43.34
N ALA A 330 16.70 29.75 -43.81
CA ALA A 330 16.52 29.31 -45.22
C ALA A 330 15.98 27.86 -45.16
N GLY A 331 15.05 27.33 -45.95
CA GLY A 331 14.46 27.71 -47.23
C GLY A 331 14.49 26.50 -48.17
N GLY A 332 13.34 25.89 -48.49
CA GLY A 332 13.06 25.30 -49.80
C GLY A 332 13.26 23.78 -50.06
N ARG A 333 12.10 23.09 -50.14
CA ARG A 333 11.58 22.32 -51.30
C ARG A 333 12.15 20.95 -51.77
N THR A 334 11.16 20.08 -52.03
CA THR A 334 10.93 19.09 -53.13
C THR A 334 11.30 17.61 -53.00
N ALA A 335 10.22 16.83 -52.89
CA ALA A 335 9.87 15.50 -53.38
C ALA A 335 10.82 14.69 -54.30
N ARG A 336 10.89 13.38 -54.03
CA ARG A 336 10.71 12.32 -55.06
C ARG A 336 10.46 10.95 -54.41
N ALA A 337 9.46 10.23 -54.92
CA ALA A 337 9.30 8.78 -54.75
C ALA A 337 10.11 8.03 -55.82
N PRO A 338 10.41 6.74 -55.60
CA PRO A 338 10.33 5.78 -56.68
C PRO A 338 9.49 4.54 -56.34
N THR A 339 9.00 3.98 -57.43
CA THR A 339 8.14 2.83 -57.68
C THR A 339 8.90 1.50 -57.76
N GLY A 340 8.22 0.39 -57.43
CA GLY A 340 8.25 -0.86 -58.23
C GLY A 340 8.94 -2.11 -57.64
N GLY A 341 8.16 -3.22 -57.56
CA GLY A 341 8.60 -4.64 -57.49
C GLY A 341 9.12 -5.12 -56.13
N GLU A 342 8.89 -6.32 -55.60
CA GLU A 342 8.32 -7.60 -56.04
C GLU A 342 7.92 -8.40 -54.77
N CYS A 343 7.09 -9.42 -54.94
CA CYS A 343 6.60 -10.33 -53.90
C CYS A 343 7.65 -11.40 -53.54
N MET A 344 8.06 -11.50 -52.26
CA MET A 344 8.65 -12.72 -51.69
C MET A 344 8.34 -12.87 -50.18
N THR A 345 7.62 -13.97 -49.89
CA THR A 345 7.76 -14.91 -48.76
C THR A 345 8.32 -14.45 -47.42
N THR A 346 7.49 -14.64 -46.39
CA THR A 346 7.80 -14.93 -44.97
C THR A 346 9.17 -14.50 -44.45
N THR A 347 9.22 -13.43 -43.65
CA THR A 347 10.31 -13.16 -42.71
C THR A 347 9.80 -12.36 -41.51
N GLU A 348 9.99 -12.96 -40.33
CA GLU A 348 10.42 -12.36 -39.07
C GLU A 348 9.94 -10.93 -38.74
N ARG A 349 9.11 -10.82 -37.69
CA ARG A 349 8.97 -9.57 -36.92
C ARG A 349 10.36 -9.15 -36.41
N PRO A 350 10.76 -7.87 -36.55
CA PRO A 350 12.03 -7.43 -35.99
C PRO A 350 11.98 -7.50 -34.46
N PRO A 351 13.00 -8.05 -33.79
CA PRO A 351 13.10 -7.93 -32.34
C PRO A 351 13.26 -6.44 -32.01
N HIS A 352 12.42 -5.93 -31.12
CA HIS A 352 12.70 -4.66 -30.45
C HIS A 352 13.93 -4.87 -29.55
N THR A 353 15.12 -4.68 -30.10
CA THR A 353 16.35 -4.61 -29.34
C THR A 353 16.39 -3.27 -28.62
N TYR A 354 16.15 -3.28 -27.31
CA TYR A 354 16.78 -2.27 -26.46
C TYR A 354 18.29 -2.45 -26.68
N ALA A 355 18.90 -1.54 -27.43
CA ALA A 355 20.33 -1.55 -27.65
C ALA A 355 21.01 -1.45 -26.28
N ALA A 356 21.69 -2.52 -25.86
CA ALA A 356 22.58 -2.47 -24.72
C ALA A 356 23.66 -1.41 -25.03
N PRO A 357 23.99 -0.50 -24.10
CA PRO A 357 25.07 0.44 -24.33
C PRO A 357 26.37 -0.34 -24.58
N ALA A 358 27.19 0.18 -25.50
CA ALA A 358 28.45 -0.43 -25.90
C ALA A 358 29.31 -0.74 -24.67
N ALA A 359 29.81 -1.98 -24.61
CA ALA A 359 30.73 -2.43 -23.57
C ALA A 359 32.00 -1.57 -23.60
N GLY A 360 32.05 -0.59 -22.70
CA GLY A 360 33.28 0.06 -22.30
C GLY A 360 34.10 -0.90 -21.44
N ASP A 361 35.41 -0.82 -21.59
CA ASP A 361 36.41 -1.53 -20.79
C ASP A 361 36.26 -1.17 -19.30
N ASP A 362 35.47 -1.95 -18.58
CA ASP A 362 35.30 -1.87 -17.14
C ASP A 362 35.88 -3.16 -16.56
N GLY A 363 37.09 -3.08 -16.00
CA GLY A 363 37.66 -4.18 -15.20
C GLY A 363 36.62 -4.71 -14.22
N GLU A 364 36.34 -6.00 -14.31
CA GLU A 364 35.53 -6.86 -13.42
C GLU A 364 34.67 -6.11 -12.39
N ARG A 365 33.73 -5.25 -12.84
CA ARG A 365 32.72 -4.71 -11.94
C ARG A 365 31.78 -5.88 -11.60
N PRO A 366 31.66 -6.29 -10.33
CA PRO A 366 30.73 -7.34 -9.96
C PRO A 366 29.33 -6.92 -10.41
N SER A 367 28.66 -7.81 -11.13
CA SER A 367 27.27 -7.62 -11.55
C SER A 367 26.39 -7.25 -10.34
N PRO A 368 25.55 -6.21 -10.42
CA PRO A 368 24.63 -5.83 -9.33
C PRO A 368 23.44 -6.80 -9.22
N ARG A 369 23.51 -7.98 -9.84
CA ARG A 369 22.44 -8.99 -9.85
C ARG A 369 22.50 -9.84 -8.58
N GLY A 370 21.33 -10.26 -8.11
CA GLY A 370 21.22 -11.28 -7.08
C GLY A 370 21.99 -12.55 -7.47
N VAL A 371 22.67 -13.16 -6.50
CA VAL A 371 23.56 -14.31 -6.75
C VAL A 371 22.93 -15.63 -6.33
N GLN A 372 22.16 -15.64 -5.25
CA GLN A 372 21.41 -16.80 -4.79
C GLN A 372 20.00 -16.38 -4.40
N SER A 373 19.02 -17.18 -4.79
CA SER A 373 17.64 -17.09 -4.30
C SER A 373 17.56 -17.65 -2.89
N VAL A 374 16.88 -16.94 -2.01
CA VAL A 374 16.75 -17.25 -0.58
C VAL A 374 15.27 -17.22 -0.21
N LYS A 375 14.81 -18.28 0.45
CA LYS A 375 13.41 -18.44 0.82
C LYS A 375 13.27 -18.80 2.29
N PHE A 376 12.47 -18.01 3.00
CA PHE A 376 12.06 -18.28 4.38
C PHE A 376 10.58 -18.62 4.40
N SER A 377 10.24 -19.89 4.63
CA SER A 377 8.86 -20.37 4.59
C SER A 377 8.42 -20.87 5.96
N PHE A 378 7.47 -20.15 6.57
CA PHE A 378 6.94 -20.48 7.89
C PHE A 378 5.63 -21.24 7.78
N TYR A 379 5.52 -22.33 8.52
CA TYR A 379 4.39 -23.24 8.48
C TYR A 379 3.77 -23.41 9.86
N ARG A 380 2.47 -23.65 9.87
CA ARG A 380 1.70 -24.03 11.05
C ARG A 380 0.93 -25.30 10.75
N LEU A 381 0.94 -26.26 11.66
CA LEU A 381 0.06 -27.42 11.61
C LEU A 381 -1.36 -26.98 11.94
N ARG A 382 -2.32 -27.41 11.14
CA ARG A 382 -3.73 -27.21 11.45
C ARG A 382 -4.08 -27.94 12.75
N ASP A 383 -5.01 -27.37 13.51
CA ASP A 383 -5.33 -27.87 14.84
C ASP A 383 -5.88 -29.31 14.80
N GLU A 384 -6.57 -29.71 13.73
CA GLU A 384 -7.11 -31.07 13.54
C GLU A 384 -6.00 -32.12 13.43
N VAL A 385 -4.84 -31.75 12.88
CA VAL A 385 -3.69 -32.66 12.75
C VAL A 385 -3.19 -33.10 14.12
N ARG A 386 -3.22 -32.21 15.11
CA ARG A 386 -2.76 -32.52 16.48
C ARG A 386 -3.69 -33.50 17.19
N ALA A 387 -4.97 -33.52 16.82
CA ALA A 387 -5.97 -34.44 17.33
C ALA A 387 -6.02 -35.78 16.55
N ALA A 388 -5.35 -35.87 15.41
CA ALA A 388 -5.35 -37.05 14.55
C ALA A 388 -4.65 -38.25 15.22
N PRO A 389 -5.04 -39.49 14.86
CA PRO A 389 -4.35 -40.71 15.29
C PRO A 389 -2.84 -40.64 15.05
N GLU A 390 -2.05 -41.26 15.93
CA GLU A 390 -0.57 -41.23 15.81
C GLU A 390 -0.09 -41.76 14.45
N ALA A 391 -0.75 -42.79 13.89
CA ALA A 391 -0.39 -43.32 12.58
C ALA A 391 -0.50 -42.28 11.46
N GLU A 392 -1.53 -41.43 11.48
CA GLU A 392 -1.72 -40.36 10.50
C GLU A 392 -0.69 -39.26 10.68
N ARG A 393 -0.44 -38.85 11.95
CA ARG A 393 0.58 -37.85 12.25
C ARG A 393 1.99 -38.33 11.88
N ARG A 394 2.30 -39.61 12.08
CA ARG A 394 3.56 -40.24 11.68
C ARG A 394 3.72 -40.26 10.16
N ALA A 395 2.66 -40.59 9.41
CA ALA A 395 2.70 -40.52 7.94
C ALA A 395 2.99 -39.09 7.43
N LEU A 396 2.46 -38.06 8.10
CA LEU A 396 2.79 -36.66 7.79
C LEU A 396 4.25 -36.32 8.14
N ALA A 397 4.79 -36.87 9.24
CA ALA A 397 6.21 -36.70 9.59
C ALA A 397 7.15 -37.37 8.56
N ASP A 398 6.79 -38.56 8.09
CA ASP A 398 7.54 -39.27 7.05
C ASP A 398 7.53 -38.48 5.73
N GLU A 399 6.38 -37.90 5.36
CA GLU A 399 6.27 -37.06 4.16
C GLU A 399 7.06 -35.75 4.29
N LEU A 400 7.04 -35.11 5.47
CA LEU A 400 7.88 -33.94 5.76
C LEU A 400 9.37 -34.30 5.64
N THR A 401 9.77 -35.46 6.14
CA THR A 401 11.14 -35.97 6.06
C THR A 401 11.56 -36.13 4.60
N ARG A 402 10.75 -36.82 3.80
CA ARG A 402 10.99 -37.02 2.37
C ARG A 402 11.16 -35.71 1.62
N LEU A 403 10.29 -34.73 1.88
CA LEU A 403 10.36 -33.42 1.22
C LEU A 403 11.60 -32.64 1.64
N VAL A 404 11.93 -32.57 2.93
CA VAL A 404 13.09 -31.81 3.42
C VAL A 404 14.41 -32.45 2.98
N GLU A 405 14.51 -33.77 3.01
CA GLU A 405 15.70 -34.50 2.52
C GLU A 405 15.90 -34.30 1.01
N HIS A 406 14.81 -34.35 0.22
CA HIS A 406 14.88 -34.03 -1.19
C HIS A 406 15.38 -32.60 -1.43
N SER A 407 14.84 -31.63 -0.69
CA SER A 407 15.34 -30.24 -0.72
C SER A 407 16.84 -30.18 -0.40
N ALA A 408 17.28 -30.80 0.70
CA ALA A 408 18.67 -30.78 1.14
C ALA A 408 19.63 -31.43 0.14
N SER A 409 19.15 -32.35 -0.72
CA SER A 409 19.95 -32.96 -1.79
C SER A 409 20.19 -32.04 -2.99
N THR A 410 19.35 -31.01 -3.18
CA THR A 410 19.38 -30.11 -4.33
C THR A 410 19.83 -28.71 -3.96
N MET A 411 19.53 -28.26 -2.75
CA MET A 411 19.79 -26.89 -2.29
C MET A 411 20.10 -26.85 -0.80
N LEU A 412 20.76 -25.78 -0.35
CA LEU A 412 20.97 -25.58 1.09
C LEU A 412 19.59 -25.44 1.74
N THR A 413 19.31 -26.34 2.68
CA THR A 413 18.04 -26.41 3.37
C THR A 413 18.29 -26.54 4.86
N ARG A 414 17.67 -25.67 5.66
CA ARG A 414 17.72 -25.72 7.11
C ARG A 414 16.32 -25.63 7.69
N ILE A 415 16.14 -26.26 8.85
CA ILE A 415 14.86 -26.36 9.53
C ILE A 415 14.96 -25.85 10.96
N TYR A 416 13.93 -25.13 11.37
CA TYR A 416 13.87 -24.53 12.70
C TYR A 416 12.45 -24.65 13.26
N SER A 417 12.33 -24.76 14.58
CA SER A 417 11.05 -24.67 15.27
C SER A 417 10.79 -23.25 15.75
N THR A 418 9.53 -22.83 15.72
CA THR A 418 9.02 -21.62 16.39
C THR A 418 8.04 -21.94 17.52
N VAL A 419 7.84 -23.22 17.84
CA VAL A 419 7.05 -23.65 18.99
C VAL A 419 7.54 -22.96 20.26
N GLY A 420 6.64 -22.28 20.95
CA GLY A 420 6.91 -21.56 22.20
C GLY A 420 7.45 -20.14 22.03
N THR A 421 7.88 -19.74 20.82
CA THR A 421 8.33 -18.38 20.53
C THR A 421 7.29 -17.57 19.77
N ARG A 422 6.39 -18.23 19.02
CA ARG A 422 5.25 -17.61 18.35
C ARG A 422 4.03 -18.53 18.35
N ALA A 423 2.84 -17.93 18.27
CA ALA A 423 1.57 -18.66 18.35
C ALA A 423 0.96 -18.99 16.99
N ASP A 424 1.40 -18.33 15.93
CA ASP A 424 0.85 -18.44 14.58
C ASP A 424 1.76 -19.22 13.62
N THR A 425 2.93 -19.71 14.07
CA THR A 425 3.81 -20.59 13.29
C THR A 425 4.37 -21.69 14.18
N ASP A 426 4.60 -22.88 13.62
CA ASP A 426 5.21 -24.02 14.30
C ASP A 426 6.67 -24.24 13.89
N PHE A 427 7.00 -24.03 12.61
CA PHE A 427 8.34 -24.23 12.09
C PHE A 427 8.65 -23.38 10.86
N LEU A 428 9.94 -23.28 10.56
CA LEU A 428 10.52 -22.59 9.41
C LEU A 428 11.34 -23.59 8.59
N VAL A 429 11.16 -23.54 7.27
CA VAL A 429 12.09 -24.13 6.30
C VAL A 429 12.81 -22.98 5.59
N TRP A 430 14.13 -22.92 5.73
CA TRP A 430 15.00 -21.94 5.09
C TRP A 430 15.76 -22.59 3.94
N GLN A 431 15.54 -22.11 2.72
CA GLN A 431 16.12 -22.67 1.49
C GLN A 431 16.97 -21.63 0.75
N VAL A 432 18.08 -22.07 0.18
CA VAL A 432 19.00 -21.23 -0.60
C VAL A 432 19.50 -22.00 -1.81
N HIS A 433 19.34 -21.43 -3.00
CA HIS A 433 19.80 -22.02 -4.25
C HIS A 433 20.24 -20.91 -5.23
N ASP A 434 21.16 -21.21 -6.15
CA ASP A 434 21.68 -20.22 -7.11
C ASP A 434 20.59 -19.77 -8.10
N GLU A 435 19.69 -20.68 -8.43
CA GLU A 435 18.48 -20.45 -9.25
C GLU A 435 17.20 -20.52 -8.42
N LEU A 436 16.17 -19.78 -8.82
CA LEU A 436 14.86 -19.78 -8.13
C LEU A 436 14.05 -21.07 -8.38
N ALA A 437 14.12 -21.63 -9.60
CA ALA A 437 13.26 -22.72 -10.03
C ALA A 437 13.29 -23.95 -9.09
N PRO A 438 14.44 -24.43 -8.57
CA PRO A 438 14.44 -25.56 -7.63
C PRO A 438 13.65 -25.31 -6.34
N ILE A 439 13.64 -24.06 -5.85
CA ILE A 439 12.82 -23.68 -4.68
C ILE A 439 11.33 -23.75 -5.06
N GLU A 440 10.95 -23.24 -6.23
CA GLU A 440 9.57 -23.28 -6.73
C GLU A 440 9.09 -24.73 -6.93
N ASP A 441 9.91 -25.58 -7.54
CA ASP A 441 9.64 -27.00 -7.77
C ASP A 441 9.41 -27.74 -6.44
N TRP A 442 10.21 -27.46 -5.41
CA TRP A 442 10.01 -28.03 -4.08
C TRP A 442 8.68 -27.59 -3.46
N HIS A 443 8.32 -26.31 -3.60
CA HIS A 443 7.05 -25.80 -3.11
C HIS A 443 5.85 -26.37 -3.88
N ALA A 444 5.99 -26.63 -5.18
CA ALA A 444 5.00 -27.33 -5.98
C ALA A 444 4.85 -28.79 -5.52
N ALA A 445 5.96 -29.48 -5.24
CA ALA A 445 5.95 -30.85 -4.69
C ALA A 445 5.29 -30.91 -3.31
N LEU A 446 5.54 -29.92 -2.44
CA LEU A 446 4.85 -29.78 -1.16
C LEU A 446 3.34 -29.64 -1.36
N LEU A 447 2.89 -28.77 -2.27
CA LEU A 447 1.46 -28.57 -2.57
C LEU A 447 0.79 -29.82 -3.15
N GLY A 448 1.53 -30.66 -3.86
CA GLY A 448 1.06 -31.95 -4.37
C GLY A 448 1.05 -33.09 -3.34
N SER A 449 1.58 -32.87 -2.13
CA SER A 449 1.67 -33.88 -1.08
C SER A 449 0.46 -33.92 -0.16
N ALA A 450 0.33 -35.01 0.61
CA ALA A 450 -0.63 -35.09 1.73
C ALA A 450 -0.38 -34.01 2.81
N LEU A 451 0.86 -33.54 2.95
CA LEU A 451 1.25 -32.54 3.94
C LEU A 451 0.65 -31.16 3.63
N ALA A 452 0.33 -30.84 2.36
CA ALA A 452 -0.28 -29.57 1.98
C ALA A 452 -1.60 -29.30 2.71
N ALA A 453 -2.44 -30.34 2.84
CA ALA A 453 -3.74 -30.22 3.51
C ALA A 453 -3.60 -30.07 5.04
N ALA A 454 -2.49 -30.54 5.61
CA ALA A 454 -2.20 -30.50 7.04
C ALA A 454 -1.57 -29.18 7.50
N LEU A 455 -1.10 -28.35 6.56
CA LEU A 455 -0.36 -27.12 6.84
C LEU A 455 -1.13 -25.86 6.46
N GLU A 456 -0.87 -24.81 7.22
CA GLU A 456 -1.02 -23.41 6.83
C GLU A 456 0.37 -22.83 6.58
N ARG A 457 0.47 -21.80 5.72
CA ARG A 457 1.71 -21.06 5.47
C ARG A 457 1.50 -19.58 5.78
N PRO A 458 1.62 -19.17 7.05
CA PRO A 458 1.21 -17.83 7.47
C PRO A 458 2.20 -16.75 7.06
N HIS A 459 3.48 -17.11 6.87
CA HIS A 459 4.54 -16.18 6.44
C HIS A 459 5.47 -16.85 5.41
N SER A 460 5.89 -16.08 4.42
CA SER A 460 6.74 -16.56 3.33
C SER A 460 7.49 -15.38 2.75
N PHE A 461 8.82 -15.38 2.85
CA PHE A 461 9.66 -14.28 2.36
C PHE A 461 10.62 -14.79 1.29
N LEU A 462 10.58 -14.19 0.10
CA LEU A 462 11.52 -14.42 -0.99
C LEU A 462 12.50 -13.24 -1.07
N SER A 463 13.79 -13.54 -1.18
CA SER A 463 14.86 -12.57 -1.31
C SER A 463 16.03 -13.14 -2.12
N MET A 464 17.03 -12.32 -2.41
CA MET A 464 18.28 -12.75 -3.02
C MET A 464 19.49 -12.21 -2.24
N THR A 465 20.59 -12.96 -2.27
CA THR A 465 21.89 -12.43 -1.82
C THR A 465 22.41 -11.42 -2.83
N MET A 466 22.94 -10.31 -2.35
CA MET A 466 23.61 -9.30 -3.18
C MET A 466 24.83 -8.76 -2.42
N ARG A 467 25.83 -8.29 -3.16
CA ARG A 467 26.95 -7.57 -2.56
C ARG A 467 26.44 -6.26 -1.95
N SER A 468 26.75 -6.04 -0.68
CA SER A 468 26.44 -4.77 0.00
C SER A 468 27.03 -3.59 -0.77
N VAL A 469 26.22 -2.56 -0.98
CA VAL A 469 26.63 -1.28 -1.58
C VAL A 469 27.46 -0.42 -0.61
N TYR A 470 27.44 -0.73 0.68
CA TYR A 470 28.21 -0.02 1.70
C TYR A 470 29.57 -0.66 1.91
N SER A 471 30.61 0.18 1.94
CA SER A 471 31.97 -0.26 2.25
C SER A 471 32.10 -0.62 3.72
N ASN A 472 32.89 -1.66 3.99
CA ASN A 472 33.23 -2.10 5.34
C ASN A 472 34.72 -2.52 5.31
N PRO A 473 35.64 -1.71 5.86
CA PRO A 473 37.08 -1.93 5.78
C PRO A 473 37.53 -3.29 6.31
N LEU A 474 36.78 -3.88 7.25
CA LEU A 474 37.08 -5.20 7.82
C LEU A 474 36.72 -6.36 6.89
N HIS A 475 35.91 -6.11 5.86
CA HIS A 475 35.41 -7.13 4.92
C HIS A 475 35.79 -6.83 3.47
N GLU A 476 36.56 -5.78 3.20
CA GLU A 476 37.09 -5.49 1.85
C GLU A 476 38.14 -6.54 1.46
N GLY A 477 37.91 -7.23 0.33
CA GLY A 477 38.81 -8.25 -0.21
C GLY A 477 38.48 -9.71 0.12
N ILE A 478 37.43 -9.97 0.92
CA ILE A 478 36.97 -11.35 1.21
C ILE A 478 36.11 -11.87 0.04
N ALA A 479 36.56 -12.95 -0.63
CA ALA A 479 35.83 -13.58 -1.73
C ALA A 479 34.53 -14.27 -1.24
N GLY A 480 33.45 -14.21 -2.04
CA GLY A 480 32.19 -14.94 -1.79
C GLY A 480 31.17 -14.28 -0.85
N ARG A 481 31.34 -12.98 -0.52
CA ARG A 481 30.43 -12.25 0.40
C ARG A 481 29.04 -11.91 -0.19
N ASP A 482 28.89 -12.10 -1.48
CA ASP A 482 27.63 -12.03 -2.22
C ASP A 482 26.84 -13.34 -2.17
N ARG A 483 27.37 -14.37 -1.50
CA ARG A 483 26.76 -15.68 -1.29
C ARG A 483 26.57 -15.93 0.20
N LEU A 484 25.58 -16.75 0.54
CA LEU A 484 25.39 -17.22 1.90
C LEU A 484 26.52 -18.18 2.27
N ARG A 485 26.93 -18.15 3.55
CA ARG A 485 28.03 -18.99 4.03
C ARG A 485 27.69 -20.47 3.82
N GLN A 486 28.63 -21.19 3.24
CA GLN A 486 28.51 -22.64 2.98
C GLN A 486 28.93 -23.50 4.18
N ASP A 487 29.47 -22.90 5.24
CA ASP A 487 29.90 -23.61 6.45
C ASP A 487 28.74 -24.07 7.35
N GLY A 488 27.50 -23.94 6.89
CA GLY A 488 26.37 -24.63 7.48
C GLY A 488 25.74 -23.97 8.70
N GLY A 489 26.27 -22.84 9.19
CA GLY A 489 25.65 -22.05 10.26
C GLY A 489 25.41 -22.86 11.53
N VAL A 490 26.38 -22.84 12.44
CA VAL A 490 26.38 -23.74 13.61
C VAL A 490 25.62 -23.19 14.82
N ALA A 491 24.94 -22.06 14.68
CA ALA A 491 24.23 -21.43 15.79
C ALA A 491 22.92 -22.16 16.17
N ASP A 492 22.59 -22.12 17.45
CA ASP A 492 21.36 -22.73 17.98
C ASP A 492 20.09 -21.95 17.65
N TYR A 493 20.19 -20.64 17.41
CA TYR A 493 19.05 -19.79 17.07
C TYR A 493 19.25 -19.01 15.77
N LEU A 494 18.12 -18.80 15.10
CA LEU A 494 17.97 -17.92 13.94
C LEU A 494 16.88 -16.89 14.23
N PHE A 495 17.20 -15.61 14.10
CA PHE A 495 16.27 -14.49 14.23
C PHE A 495 15.99 -13.90 12.87
N VAL A 496 14.76 -14.02 12.37
CA VAL A 496 14.38 -13.59 11.01
C VAL A 496 13.33 -12.49 11.10
N TYR A 497 13.43 -11.49 10.24
CA TYR A 497 12.36 -10.51 10.05
C TYR A 497 12.45 -9.83 8.67
N PRO A 498 11.29 -9.51 8.04
CA PRO A 498 11.25 -8.63 6.89
C PRO A 498 11.53 -7.19 7.35
N MET A 499 12.31 -6.45 6.58
CA MET A 499 12.64 -5.06 6.84
C MET A 499 12.32 -4.18 5.63
N VAL A 500 11.74 -3.02 5.90
CA VAL A 500 11.43 -1.97 4.93
C VAL A 500 12.04 -0.67 5.44
N LYS A 501 12.83 0.00 4.61
CA LYS A 501 13.29 1.37 4.87
C LYS A 501 12.25 2.35 4.32
N ASN A 502 12.06 3.46 5.04
CA ASN A 502 11.23 4.53 4.52
C ASN A 502 11.90 5.21 3.32
N ARG A 503 11.12 5.95 2.53
CA ARG A 503 11.63 6.62 1.31
C ARG A 503 12.68 7.69 1.57
N GLU A 504 12.69 8.31 2.75
CA GLU A 504 13.70 9.31 3.12
C GLU A 504 15.11 8.73 3.11
N TRP A 505 15.27 7.45 3.47
CA TRP A 505 16.55 6.74 3.35
C TRP A 505 17.16 6.88 1.97
N TYR A 506 16.37 6.66 0.93
CA TYR A 506 16.82 6.64 -0.46
C TYR A 506 17.02 8.03 -1.06
N LYS A 507 16.49 9.08 -0.43
CA LYS A 507 16.72 10.48 -0.80
C LYS A 507 18.08 10.99 -0.31
N LEU A 508 18.65 10.36 0.71
CA LEU A 508 19.95 10.74 1.23
C LEU A 508 21.06 10.53 0.19
N PRO A 509 22.02 11.47 0.09
CA PRO A 509 23.23 11.26 -0.69
C PRO A 509 23.94 9.95 -0.28
N GLY A 510 24.60 9.29 -1.23
CA GLY A 510 25.27 8.00 -0.97
C GLY A 510 26.30 8.06 0.16
N GLU A 511 27.06 9.16 0.26
CA GLU A 511 28.03 9.40 1.33
C GLU A 511 27.37 9.47 2.72
N GLU A 512 26.19 10.08 2.79
CA GLU A 512 25.45 10.21 4.05
C GLU A 512 24.89 8.86 4.49
N ARG A 513 24.33 8.09 3.55
CA ARG A 513 23.94 6.69 3.83
C ARG A 513 25.13 5.86 4.29
N GLN A 514 26.30 6.04 3.67
CA GLN A 514 27.54 5.35 4.08
C GLN A 514 27.97 5.74 5.50
N ARG A 515 27.89 7.02 5.88
CA ARG A 515 28.19 7.50 7.24
C ARG A 515 27.26 6.85 8.27
N ILE A 516 25.95 6.89 8.01
CA ILE A 516 24.94 6.30 8.90
C ILE A 516 25.13 4.78 9.01
N MET A 517 25.39 4.11 7.89
CA MET A 517 25.67 2.68 7.91
C MET A 517 26.99 2.34 8.61
N ALA A 518 28.01 3.22 8.57
CA ALA A 518 29.26 2.98 9.28
C ALA A 518 29.05 2.91 10.80
N GLU A 519 28.22 3.79 11.38
CA GLU A 519 27.80 3.69 12.78
C GLU A 519 27.07 2.36 13.04
N HIS A 520 26.07 2.05 12.21
CA HIS A 520 25.28 0.82 12.35
C HIS A 520 26.14 -0.46 12.29
N ILE A 521 27.11 -0.47 11.37
CA ILE A 521 28.10 -1.56 11.21
C ILE A 521 29.00 -1.65 12.45
N GLN A 522 29.44 -0.53 13.01
CA GLN A 522 30.25 -0.51 14.24
C GLN A 522 29.49 -1.07 15.45
N ILE A 523 28.17 -0.83 15.55
CA ILE A 523 27.34 -1.45 16.58
C ILE A 523 27.33 -2.97 16.38
N GLY A 524 27.05 -3.44 15.16
CA GLY A 524 27.04 -4.88 14.85
C GLY A 524 28.35 -5.58 15.20
N HIS A 525 29.50 -4.95 14.92
CA HIS A 525 30.82 -5.51 15.24
C HIS A 525 31.10 -5.70 16.74
N ARG A 526 30.36 -5.02 17.63
CA ARG A 526 30.47 -5.26 19.09
C ARG A 526 29.89 -6.62 19.51
N TYR A 527 29.02 -7.20 18.69
CA TYR A 527 28.35 -8.48 18.93
C TYR A 527 28.83 -9.52 17.91
N HIS A 528 30.14 -9.74 17.85
CA HIS A 528 30.80 -10.63 16.89
C HIS A 528 30.31 -12.10 16.93
N GLU A 529 29.67 -12.51 18.03
CA GLU A 529 29.03 -13.81 18.22
C GLU A 529 27.72 -13.94 17.42
N ILE A 530 27.11 -12.81 17.04
CA ILE A 530 25.90 -12.75 16.23
C ILE A 530 26.28 -12.54 14.77
N GLN A 531 26.00 -13.54 13.94
CA GLN A 531 26.27 -13.48 12.51
C GLN A 531 25.04 -12.96 11.77
N ILE A 532 25.25 -12.03 10.83
CA ILE A 532 24.17 -11.42 10.04
C ILE A 532 24.17 -11.94 8.60
N ASN A 533 22.97 -12.31 8.14
CA ASN A 533 22.65 -12.65 6.76
C ASN A 533 21.57 -11.67 6.27
N THR A 534 21.98 -10.60 5.61
CA THR A 534 21.06 -9.65 4.98
C THR A 534 20.85 -10.04 3.52
N THR A 535 19.60 -10.21 3.13
CA THR A 535 19.17 -10.50 1.75
C THR A 535 18.17 -9.46 1.29
N TYR A 536 17.97 -9.32 -0.01
CA TYR A 536 17.27 -8.20 -0.63
C TYR A 536 16.11 -8.68 -1.50
N SER A 537 15.01 -7.95 -1.50
CA SER A 537 13.73 -8.37 -2.09
C SER A 537 13.14 -7.34 -3.05
N TYR A 538 13.91 -6.32 -3.45
CA TYR A 538 13.44 -5.24 -4.33
C TYR A 538 12.74 -5.76 -5.59
N GLY A 539 11.42 -5.58 -5.66
CA GLY A 539 10.59 -6.02 -6.79
C GLY A 539 10.38 -7.54 -6.90
N LEU A 540 10.84 -8.32 -5.92
CA LEU A 540 10.63 -9.78 -5.82
C LEU A 540 9.52 -10.12 -4.83
N ASP A 541 9.36 -9.33 -3.77
CA ASP A 541 8.41 -9.56 -2.68
C ASP A 541 8.08 -8.23 -1.97
N ASP A 542 7.20 -8.25 -0.97
CA ASP A 542 6.65 -7.05 -0.33
C ASP A 542 7.65 -6.28 0.56
N GLN A 543 8.69 -6.93 1.05
CA GLN A 543 9.76 -6.31 1.84
C GLN A 543 10.93 -5.84 0.97
N GLU A 544 11.77 -4.94 1.48
CA GLU A 544 13.01 -4.55 0.80
C GLU A 544 14.17 -5.46 1.18
N PHE A 545 14.19 -5.93 2.42
CA PHE A 545 15.19 -6.84 2.95
C PHE A 545 14.53 -7.95 3.73
N VAL A 546 15.17 -9.11 3.75
CA VAL A 546 14.98 -10.09 4.81
C VAL A 546 16.28 -10.18 5.58
N VAL A 547 16.21 -9.83 6.87
CA VAL A 547 17.35 -9.84 7.77
C VAL A 547 17.26 -11.07 8.65
N ALA A 548 18.32 -11.88 8.61
CA ALA A 548 18.43 -13.09 9.41
C ALA A 548 19.71 -13.05 10.24
N PHE A 549 19.61 -13.22 11.55
CA PHE A 549 20.74 -13.29 12.47
C PHE A 549 20.88 -14.69 13.05
N GLU A 550 22.10 -15.21 13.10
CA GLU A 550 22.45 -16.49 13.70
C GLU A 550 23.23 -16.24 14.99
N GLY A 551 22.86 -16.92 16.08
CA GLY A 551 23.58 -16.84 17.36
C GLY A 551 23.10 -17.88 18.37
N ASP A 552 23.92 -18.15 19.38
CA ASP A 552 23.62 -19.17 20.40
C ASP A 552 22.84 -18.63 21.60
N ASP A 553 22.84 -17.31 21.78
CA ASP A 553 22.16 -16.63 22.90
C ASP A 553 21.17 -15.57 22.42
N PRO A 554 19.85 -15.80 22.59
CA PRO A 554 18.82 -14.78 22.35
C PRO A 554 18.99 -13.51 23.18
N GLY A 555 19.64 -13.58 24.34
CA GLY A 555 19.96 -12.42 25.18
C GLY A 555 20.95 -11.47 24.49
N LEU A 556 21.98 -12.01 23.83
CA LEU A 556 22.92 -11.20 23.03
C LEU A 556 22.22 -10.55 21.83
N PHE A 557 21.34 -11.28 21.14
CA PHE A 557 20.55 -10.70 20.05
C PHE A 557 19.63 -9.57 20.55
N LEU A 558 18.97 -9.75 21.70
CA LEU A 558 18.16 -8.71 22.32
C LEU A 558 18.99 -7.44 22.64
N ALA A 559 20.20 -7.62 23.17
CA ALA A 559 21.12 -6.52 23.46
C ALA A 559 21.55 -5.78 22.18
N LEU A 560 21.94 -6.53 21.14
CA LEU A 560 22.28 -5.98 19.81
C LEU A 560 21.12 -5.14 19.25
N VAL A 561 19.91 -5.69 19.16
CA VAL A 561 18.76 -4.98 18.57
C VAL A 561 18.38 -3.76 19.40
N ARG A 562 18.50 -3.83 20.73
CA ARG A 562 18.29 -2.66 21.60
C ARG A 562 19.25 -1.53 21.25
N GLU A 563 20.52 -1.82 21.02
CA GLU A 563 21.51 -0.81 20.67
C GLU A 563 21.35 -0.30 19.22
N LEU A 564 21.01 -1.19 18.29
CA LEU A 564 20.70 -0.80 16.91
C LEU A 564 19.47 0.12 16.84
N ARG A 565 18.51 0.01 17.76
CA ARG A 565 17.34 0.91 17.84
C ARG A 565 17.71 2.35 18.17
N ASP A 566 18.82 2.57 18.87
CA ASP A 566 19.33 3.91 19.20
C ASP A 566 20.15 4.52 18.05
N SER A 567 20.54 3.73 17.04
CA SER A 567 21.32 4.20 15.89
C SER A 567 20.52 5.12 14.97
N GLU A 568 21.20 6.03 14.27
CA GLU A 568 20.54 6.93 13.33
C GLU A 568 19.81 6.17 12.20
N SER A 569 20.36 5.02 11.78
CA SER A 569 19.75 4.12 10.79
C SER A 569 18.34 3.64 11.20
N SER A 570 18.08 3.52 12.51
CA SER A 570 16.78 3.11 13.07
C SER A 570 15.66 4.04 12.65
N SER A 571 15.91 5.36 12.61
CA SER A 571 14.93 6.39 12.22
C SER A 571 14.40 6.24 10.78
N TYR A 572 15.13 5.49 9.95
CA TYR A 572 14.77 5.20 8.57
C TYR A 572 14.05 3.85 8.39
N THR A 573 13.73 3.14 9.47
CA THR A 573 13.07 1.83 9.41
C THR A 573 11.56 2.02 9.52
N GLU A 574 10.83 1.64 8.46
CA GLU A 574 9.39 1.74 8.40
C GLU A 574 8.71 0.52 9.02
N ARG A 575 9.22 -0.67 8.69
CA ARG A 575 8.73 -1.96 9.19
C ARG A 575 9.90 -2.91 9.41
N ASP A 576 9.94 -3.54 10.57
CA ASP A 576 10.88 -4.63 10.93
C ASP A 576 10.15 -5.79 11.63
N THR A 577 8.83 -5.87 11.43
CA THR A 577 7.95 -6.90 11.99
C THR A 577 7.13 -7.58 10.90
N PRO A 578 6.72 -8.84 11.10
CA PRO A 578 6.94 -9.67 12.30
C PRO A 578 8.38 -10.15 12.50
N MET A 579 8.78 -10.32 13.76
CA MET A 579 10.06 -10.91 14.18
C MET A 579 9.88 -12.37 14.57
N PHE A 580 10.79 -13.25 14.13
CA PHE A 580 10.75 -14.68 14.40
C PHE A 580 12.01 -15.13 15.12
N THR A 581 11.86 -15.67 16.33
CA THR A 581 12.94 -16.40 17.02
C THR A 581 12.77 -17.88 16.74
N CYS A 582 13.71 -18.47 16.03
CA CYS A 582 13.63 -19.85 15.56
C CYS A 582 14.75 -20.67 16.19
N ARG A 583 14.42 -21.83 16.77
CA ARG A 583 15.41 -22.77 17.32
C ARG A 583 15.79 -23.79 16.27
N ARG A 584 17.08 -23.99 16.01
CA ARG A 584 17.57 -24.96 15.03
C ARG A 584 17.15 -26.37 15.42
N MET A 585 16.80 -27.17 14.42
CA MET A 585 16.55 -28.61 14.57
C MET A 585 17.56 -29.41 13.75
N ASP A 586 18.33 -30.27 14.41
CA ASP A 586 19.41 -31.02 13.76
C ASP A 586 18.90 -32.15 12.84
N SER A 587 17.63 -32.53 12.97
CA SER A 587 16.99 -33.54 12.13
C SER A 587 15.49 -33.27 11.97
N VAL A 588 14.91 -33.79 10.90
CA VAL A 588 13.46 -33.69 10.66
C VAL A 588 12.69 -34.46 11.72
N GLU A 589 13.24 -35.57 12.24
CA GLU A 589 12.63 -36.31 13.34
C GLU A 589 12.51 -35.46 14.62
N LYS A 590 13.58 -34.76 15.02
CA LYS A 590 13.53 -33.84 16.17
C LYS A 590 12.50 -32.74 15.94
N LEU A 591 12.45 -32.18 14.72
CA LEU A 591 11.44 -31.18 14.38
C LEU A 591 10.02 -31.75 14.51
N ALA A 592 9.76 -32.92 13.89
CA ALA A 592 8.46 -33.58 13.90
C ALA A 592 8.00 -33.88 15.34
N ALA A 593 8.91 -34.30 16.22
CA ALA A 593 8.64 -34.49 17.63
C ALA A 593 8.29 -33.16 18.33
N HIS A 594 9.04 -32.10 18.03
CA HIS A 594 8.87 -30.79 18.66
C HIS A 594 7.57 -30.09 18.24
N ILE A 595 7.12 -30.30 17.00
CA ILE A 595 5.84 -29.78 16.49
C ILE A 595 4.67 -30.73 16.75
N GLY A 596 4.89 -31.89 17.37
CA GLY A 596 3.83 -32.80 17.83
C GLY A 596 3.27 -33.76 16.77
N LEU A 597 4.01 -34.02 15.69
CA LEU A 597 3.68 -35.06 14.72
C LEU A 597 4.07 -36.46 15.22
N VAL A 598 5.16 -36.58 15.98
CA VAL A 598 5.57 -37.84 16.61
C VAL A 598 5.80 -37.65 18.11
N PRO A 599 5.71 -38.71 18.94
CA PRO A 599 5.99 -38.62 20.37
C PRO A 599 7.42 -38.15 20.65
N SER A 600 7.60 -37.30 21.67
CA SER A 600 8.90 -36.71 22.03
C SER A 600 9.97 -37.72 22.48
N GLY A 601 9.62 -39.01 22.63
CA GLY A 601 10.52 -40.09 23.02
C GLY A 601 11.09 -40.93 21.89
N SER A 602 10.79 -40.65 20.61
CA SER A 602 11.40 -41.39 19.47
C SER A 602 12.77 -40.85 19.06
N ALA A 603 13.10 -39.59 19.41
CA ALA A 603 14.30 -38.90 18.95
C ALA A 603 15.55 -39.17 19.81
N ALA A 604 15.75 -40.42 20.27
CA ALA A 604 16.87 -40.85 21.09
C ALA A 604 17.96 -41.58 20.29
#